data_AF-A0A965YNX6-F1
#
_entry.id   AF-A0A965YNX6-F1
#
_cell.length_a   1.000
_cell.length_b   1.000
_cell.length_c   1.000
_cell.angle_alpha   90.00
_cell.angle_beta   90.00
_cell.angle_gamma   90.00
#
_symmetry.space_group_name_H-M   'P 1'
#
loop_
_entity.id
_entity.type
_entity.pdbx_description
1 polymer ?
#
loop_
_entity_poly.entity_id
_entity_poly.type
_entity_poly.pdbx_seq_one_letter_code
_entity_poly.pdbx_strand_id
1 'polypeptide(L)'
;MKDCGGHFHGRHLKSALDYIMNPEKTQNGRLVGGINCQPDNAFEQMKDTKRKFAKIDKRQGYHLILSFKEGETNPDMVYEITRRFVDEYLGKQFEAVYCVHDNTDHVHSHIVFNS
;
A
#
# COMPACT_ATOMS: atom_id res chain seq x y z
N MET A 1 -19.38 -6.60 -7.31
CA MET A 1 -17.94 -6.82 -7.56
C MET A 1 -17.72 -6.44 -9.02
N LYS A 2 -17.21 -5.22 -9.31
CA LYS A 2 -17.08 -4.76 -10.71
C LYS A 2 -15.91 -5.47 -11.35
N ASP A 3 -16.20 -6.33 -12.33
CA ASP A 3 -15.20 -6.86 -13.25
C ASP A 3 -14.54 -5.71 -14.02
N CYS A 4 -13.23 -5.68 -13.99
CA CYS A 4 -12.45 -4.76 -14.81
C CYS A 4 -12.24 -5.44 -16.16
N GLY A 5 -13.01 -5.02 -17.17
CA GLY A 5 -12.93 -5.48 -18.56
C GLY A 5 -11.52 -5.41 -19.15
N GLY A 6 -11.33 -6.09 -20.29
CA GLY A 6 -10.06 -6.55 -20.90
C GLY A 6 -8.97 -5.51 -21.23
N HIS A 7 -8.58 -4.65 -20.28
CA HIS A 7 -7.47 -3.69 -20.38
C HIS A 7 -6.52 -3.83 -19.19
N PHE A 8 -5.21 -3.76 -19.50
CA PHE A 8 -4.05 -3.75 -18.59
C PHE A 8 -4.32 -4.28 -17.17
N HIS A 9 -4.20 -5.60 -17.01
CA HIS A 9 -4.20 -6.24 -15.70
C HIS A 9 -3.17 -5.56 -14.79
N GLY A 10 -3.63 -4.98 -13.68
CA GLY A 10 -2.79 -4.24 -12.72
C GLY A 10 -2.96 -2.72 -12.72
N ARG A 11 -3.76 -2.12 -13.62
CA ARG A 11 -3.98 -0.65 -13.65
C ARG A 11 -4.35 -0.08 -12.28
N HIS A 12 -5.34 -0.68 -11.63
CA HIS A 12 -5.81 -0.21 -10.33
C HIS A 12 -4.78 -0.37 -9.21
N LEU A 13 -3.96 -1.42 -9.27
CA LEU A 13 -2.85 -1.60 -8.32
C LEU A 13 -1.82 -0.50 -8.51
N LYS A 14 -1.41 -0.22 -9.75
CA LYS A 14 -0.48 0.87 -10.05
C LYS A 14 -1.03 2.21 -9.58
N SER A 15 -2.28 2.54 -9.94
CA SER A 15 -2.91 3.79 -9.51
C SER A 15 -3.04 3.90 -7.99
N ALA A 16 -3.30 2.80 -7.28
CA ALA A 16 -3.34 2.80 -5.82
C ALA A 16 -1.95 3.07 -5.23
N LEU A 17 -0.90 2.40 -5.71
CA LEU A 17 0.48 2.62 -5.28
C LEU A 17 0.93 4.06 -5.53
N ASP A 18 0.74 4.57 -6.76
CA ASP A 18 1.08 5.94 -7.15
C ASP A 18 0.35 6.97 -6.27
N TYR A 19 -0.92 6.70 -5.92
CA TYR A 19 -1.72 7.60 -5.08
C TYR A 19 -1.25 7.62 -3.63
N ILE A 20 -1.00 6.45 -3.03
CA ILE A 20 -0.65 6.37 -1.61
C ILE A 20 0.76 6.93 -1.37
N MET A 21 1.69 6.76 -2.31
CA MET A 21 3.08 7.22 -2.16
C MET A 21 3.29 8.70 -2.52
N ASN A 22 2.22 9.49 -2.69
CA ASN A 22 2.36 10.90 -3.08
C ASN A 22 3.27 11.66 -2.08
N PRO A 23 4.39 12.26 -2.53
CA PRO A 23 5.33 12.99 -1.69
C PRO A 23 4.70 14.13 -0.86
N GLU A 24 3.69 14.82 -1.40
CA GLU A 24 2.99 15.93 -0.73
C GLU A 24 2.23 15.48 0.51
N LYS A 25 1.87 14.19 0.57
CA LYS A 25 1.10 13.60 1.67
C LYS A 25 1.96 12.83 2.66
N THR A 26 3.22 12.58 2.32
CA THR A 26 4.07 11.59 3.00
C THR A 26 5.39 12.18 3.47
N GLN A 27 5.44 13.49 3.66
CA GLN A 27 6.67 14.24 3.99
C GLN A 27 7.83 13.91 3.04
N ASN A 28 7.58 14.06 1.73
CA ASN A 28 8.53 13.74 0.68
C ASN A 28 9.02 12.29 0.70
N GLY A 29 8.12 11.34 1.01
CA GLY A 29 8.43 9.92 1.05
C GLY A 29 9.00 9.41 2.38
N ARG A 30 9.28 10.30 3.35
CA ARG A 30 9.76 9.89 4.69
C ARG A 30 8.81 8.91 5.38
N LEU A 31 7.50 9.06 5.14
CA LEU A 31 6.44 8.24 5.70
C LEU A 31 6.00 7.11 4.78
N VAL A 32 6.87 6.63 3.87
CA VAL A 32 6.60 5.49 2.98
C VAL A 32 7.52 4.34 3.34
N GLY A 33 6.93 3.15 3.51
CA GLY A 33 7.65 1.91 3.77
C GLY A 33 7.17 0.77 2.88
N GLY A 34 8.00 -0.27 2.77
CA GLY A 34 7.69 -1.50 2.05
C GLY A 34 8.07 -2.74 2.85
N ILE A 35 7.37 -3.85 2.61
CA ILE A 35 7.73 -5.18 3.09
C ILE A 35 7.76 -6.15 1.91
N ASN A 36 8.82 -6.95 1.82
CA ASN A 36 9.09 -7.89 0.73
C ASN A 36 9.12 -7.28 -0.69
N CYS A 37 8.96 -5.96 -0.81
CA CYS A 37 9.17 -5.22 -2.03
C CYS A 37 9.76 -3.83 -1.73
N GLN A 38 10.41 -3.24 -2.73
CA GLN A 38 10.85 -1.85 -2.67
C GLN A 38 9.71 -0.94 -3.14
N PRO A 39 9.34 0.13 -2.40
CA PRO A 39 8.24 1.04 -2.77
C PRO A 39 8.34 1.54 -4.22
N ASP A 40 9.52 2.00 -4.65
CA ASP A 40 9.76 2.52 -6.01
C ASP A 40 9.54 1.49 -7.12
N ASN A 41 9.65 0.20 -6.78
CA ASN A 41 9.54 -0.92 -7.72
C ASN A 41 8.34 -1.82 -7.40
N ALA A 42 7.47 -1.43 -6.48
CA ALA A 42 6.46 -2.29 -5.89
C ALA A 42 5.48 -2.84 -6.92
N PHE A 43 5.03 -2.01 -7.86
CA PHE A 43 4.10 -2.46 -8.90
C PHE A 43 4.70 -3.57 -9.78
N GLU A 44 5.95 -3.39 -10.20
CA GLU A 44 6.63 -4.37 -11.05
C GLU A 44 6.90 -5.68 -10.30
N GLN A 45 7.36 -5.60 -9.05
CA GLN A 45 7.61 -6.78 -8.21
C GLN A 45 6.31 -7.56 -7.91
N MET A 46 5.24 -6.87 -7.52
CA MET A 46 3.93 -7.50 -7.30
C MET A 46 3.38 -8.14 -8.57
N LYS A 47 3.55 -7.50 -9.73
CA LYS A 47 3.15 -8.04 -11.03
C LYS A 47 3.96 -9.30 -11.39
N ASP A 48 5.25 -9.33 -11.09
CA ASP A 48 6.11 -10.48 -11.35
C ASP A 48 5.77 -11.66 -10.43
N THR A 49 5.45 -11.41 -9.17
CA THR A 49 4.89 -12.41 -8.26
C THR A 49 3.61 -13.02 -8.85
N LYS A 50 2.69 -12.19 -9.37
CA LYS A 50 1.47 -12.68 -10.02
C LYS A 50 1.74 -13.54 -11.25
N ARG A 51 2.72 -13.16 -12.09
CA ARG A 51 3.14 -13.97 -13.24
C ARG A 51 3.70 -15.32 -12.80
N LYS A 52 4.57 -15.33 -11.79
CA LYS A 52 5.17 -16.55 -11.23
C LYS A 52 4.12 -17.55 -10.74
N PHE A 53 3.02 -17.07 -10.17
CA PHE A 53 1.91 -17.91 -9.71
C PHE A 53 0.77 -18.08 -10.73
N ALA A 54 0.93 -17.61 -11.97
CA ALA A 54 -0.10 -17.64 -13.02
C ALA A 54 -1.46 -17.04 -12.59
N LYS A 55 -1.43 -15.93 -11.83
CA LYS A 55 -2.61 -15.22 -11.29
C LYS A 55 -2.82 -13.83 -11.90
N ILE A 56 -2.46 -13.65 -13.17
CA ILE A 56 -2.43 -12.32 -13.83
C ILE A 56 -3.81 -11.73 -14.10
N ASP A 57 -4.85 -12.56 -14.19
CA ASP A 57 -6.23 -12.19 -14.53
C ASP A 57 -7.16 -12.08 -13.31
N LYS A 58 -6.64 -12.38 -12.11
CA LYS A 58 -7.41 -12.36 -10.85
C LYS A 58 -7.35 -10.99 -10.17
N ARG A 59 -7.82 -10.91 -8.93
CA ARG A 59 -7.58 -9.76 -8.06
C ARG A 59 -6.09 -9.44 -8.01
N GLN A 60 -5.73 -8.18 -8.16
CA GLN A 60 -4.33 -7.74 -8.24
C GLN A 60 -3.75 -7.39 -6.88
N GLY A 61 -4.57 -6.81 -5.99
CA GLY A 61 -4.19 -6.48 -4.63
C GLY A 61 -5.36 -6.00 -3.80
N TYR A 62 -5.04 -5.56 -2.60
CA TYR A 62 -5.96 -4.97 -1.63
C TYR A 62 -5.43 -3.62 -1.17
N HIS A 63 -6.34 -2.74 -0.74
CA HIS A 63 -6.03 -1.42 -0.19
C HIS A 63 -6.77 -1.30 1.15
N LEU A 64 -6.02 -1.16 2.24
CA LEU A 64 -6.54 -0.95 3.59
C LEU A 64 -6.23 0.46 4.05
N ILE A 65 -7.09 0.99 4.92
CA ILE A 65 -6.93 2.29 5.57
C ILE A 65 -7.07 2.09 7.06
N LEU A 66 -6.10 2.60 7.83
CA LEU A 66 -6.19 2.72 9.28
C LEU A 66 -6.37 4.19 9.62
N SER A 67 -7.54 4.54 10.14
CA SER A 67 -7.91 5.92 10.48
C SER A 67 -7.87 6.12 12.00
N PHE A 68 -7.41 7.29 12.42
CA PHE A 68 -7.29 7.67 13.83
C PHE A 68 -8.13 8.92 14.08
N LYS A 69 -8.62 9.08 15.31
CA LYS A 69 -9.32 10.31 15.69
C LYS A 69 -8.34 11.49 15.69
N GLU A 70 -8.85 12.67 15.43
CA GLU A 70 -8.06 13.90 15.54
C GLU A 70 -7.45 14.03 16.94
N GLY A 71 -6.17 14.38 17.02
CA GLY A 71 -5.43 14.54 18.28
C GLY A 71 -5.10 13.24 19.03
N GLU A 72 -5.55 12.07 18.57
CA GLU A 72 -5.27 10.78 19.22
C GLU A 72 -3.82 10.31 19.02
N THR A 73 -3.17 10.79 17.95
CA THR A 73 -1.88 10.28 17.49
C THR A 73 -1.10 11.36 16.73
N ASN A 74 0.12 11.02 16.32
CA ASN A 74 0.96 11.82 15.42
C ASN A 74 1.50 10.95 14.27
N PRO A 75 2.01 11.55 13.17
CA PRO A 75 2.40 10.79 11.98
C PRO A 75 3.45 9.69 12.23
N ASP A 76 4.43 9.93 13.11
CA ASP A 76 5.49 8.96 13.41
C ASP A 76 4.95 7.77 14.21
N MET A 77 4.05 8.04 15.17
CA MET A 77 3.37 6.98 15.93
C MET A 77 2.49 6.12 15.01
N VAL A 78 1.74 6.76 14.11
CA VAL A 78 0.92 6.05 13.11
C VAL A 78 1.81 5.21 12.19
N TYR A 79 2.97 5.73 11.77
CA TYR A 79 3.90 4.99 10.93
C TYR A 79 4.41 3.72 11.63
N GLU A 80 4.80 3.81 12.89
CA GLU A 80 5.25 2.65 13.67
C GLU A 80 4.14 1.63 13.92
N ILE A 81 2.91 2.08 14.20
CA ILE A 81 1.74 1.19 14.34
C ILE A 81 1.51 0.43 13.03
N THR A 82 1.51 1.14 11.91
CA THR A 82 1.28 0.56 10.58
C THR A 82 2.39 -0.38 10.17
N ARG A 83 3.66 -0.04 10.42
CA ARG A 83 4.81 -0.91 10.16
C ARG A 83 4.66 -2.24 10.90
N ARG A 84 4.31 -2.20 12.19
CA ARG A 84 4.11 -3.41 13.01
C ARG A 84 2.93 -4.25 12.53
N PHE A 85 1.81 -3.60 12.18
CA PHE A 85 0.65 -4.27 11.62
C PHE A 85 1.00 -5.00 10.31
N VAL A 86 1.71 -4.32 9.39
CA VAL A 86 2.11 -4.92 8.12
C VAL A 86 3.09 -6.08 8.34
N ASP A 87 4.07 -5.92 9.22
CA ASP A 87 5.04 -6.98 9.55
C ASP A 87 4.35 -8.23 10.14
N GLU A 88 3.46 -8.04 11.11
CA GLU A 88 2.77 -9.12 11.81
C GLU A 88 1.78 -9.87 10.91
N TYR A 89 0.93 -9.15 10.18
CA TYR A 89 -0.19 -9.74 9.47
C TYR A 89 0.10 -10.04 7.99
N LEU A 90 1.04 -9.33 7.36
CA LEU A 90 1.30 -9.45 5.92
C LEU A 90 2.72 -9.92 5.60
N GLY A 91 3.70 -9.63 6.46
CA GLY A 91 5.13 -9.81 6.18
C GLY A 91 5.58 -11.23 5.86
N LYS A 92 4.82 -12.26 6.25
CA LYS A 92 5.16 -13.66 5.94
C LYS A 92 4.69 -14.12 4.57
N GLN A 93 3.71 -13.44 3.96
CA GLN A 93 2.98 -13.99 2.81
C GLN A 93 2.83 -13.01 1.65
N PHE A 94 2.94 -11.71 1.89
CA PHE A 94 2.61 -10.69 0.90
C PHE A 94 3.74 -9.68 0.72
N GLU A 95 3.75 -9.09 -0.47
CA GLU A 95 4.46 -7.84 -0.75
C GLU A 95 3.49 -6.70 -0.41
N ALA A 96 3.95 -5.71 0.36
CA ALA A 96 3.11 -4.56 0.72
C ALA A 96 3.90 -3.26 0.71
N VAL A 97 3.22 -2.18 0.34
CA VAL A 97 3.62 -0.80 0.56
C VAL A 97 2.66 -0.19 1.56
N TYR A 98 3.19 0.54 2.53
CA TYR A 98 2.39 1.28 3.49
C TYR A 98 2.89 2.71 3.61
N CYS A 99 1.99 3.63 3.91
CA CYS A 99 2.34 5.02 4.13
C CYS A 99 1.41 5.70 5.12
N VAL A 100 1.84 6.85 5.62
CA VAL A 100 1.02 7.74 6.46
C VAL A 100 0.75 9.03 5.70
N HIS A 101 -0.53 9.41 5.64
CA HIS A 101 -0.97 10.71 5.14
C HIS A 101 -1.20 11.64 6.32
N ASP A 102 -0.53 12.79 6.31
CA ASP A 102 -0.58 13.81 7.37
C ASP A 102 -0.97 15.20 6.84
N ASN A 103 -1.40 15.28 5.58
CA ASN A 103 -1.81 16.53 4.93
C ASN A 103 -3.27 16.95 5.23
N THR A 104 -3.89 16.34 6.24
CA THR A 104 -5.26 16.61 6.71
C THR A 104 -5.32 16.51 8.24
N ASP A 105 -6.36 17.07 8.86
CA ASP A 105 -6.56 17.05 10.33
C ASP A 105 -6.57 15.63 10.92
N HIS A 106 -7.02 14.65 10.13
CA HIS A 106 -6.99 13.24 10.51
C HIS A 106 -5.78 12.53 9.91
N VAL A 107 -4.79 12.23 10.75
CA VAL A 107 -3.68 11.34 10.36
C VAL A 107 -4.25 9.93 10.11
N HIS A 108 -3.91 9.34 8.98
CA HIS A 108 -4.33 7.99 8.61
C HIS A 108 -3.25 7.27 7.82
N SER A 109 -3.27 5.95 7.86
CA SER A 109 -2.38 5.10 7.06
C SER A 109 -3.10 4.49 5.89
N HIS A 110 -2.38 4.31 4.80
CA HIS A 110 -2.77 3.43 3.70
C HIS A 110 -1.82 2.24 3.62
N ILE A 111 -2.36 1.07 3.29
CA ILE A 111 -1.60 -0.15 3.06
C ILE A 111 -2.10 -0.78 1.76
N VAL A 112 -1.21 -0.99 0.80
CA VAL A 112 -1.50 -1.68 -0.46
C VAL A 112 -0.64 -2.93 -0.56
N PHE A 113 -1.25 -4.08 -0.78
CA PHE A 113 -0.54 -5.36 -0.86
C PHE A 113 -1.08 -6.27 -1.96
N ASN A 114 -0.23 -7.18 -2.46
CA ASN A 114 -0.58 -8.14 -3.51
C ASN A 114 -1.50 -9.27 -2.99
N SER A 115 -1.87 -10.24 -3.85
CA SER A 115 -2.84 -11.32 -3.51
C SER A 115 -2.52 -12.69 -4.12
#